data_AF-A0A372MFN6-F1
#
_entry.id   AF-A0A372MFN6-F1
#
_cell.length_a   1.000
_cell.length_b   1.000
_cell.length_c   1.000
_cell.angle_alpha   90.00
_cell.angle_beta   90.00
_cell.angle_gamma   90.00
#
_symmetry.space_group_name_H-M   'P 1'
#
loop_
_entity.id
_entity.type
_entity.pdbx_description
1 polymer ?
#
loop_
_entity_poly.entity_id
_entity_poly.type
_entity_poly.pdbx_seq_one_letter_code
_entity_poly.pdbx_strand_id
1 'polypeptide(L)'
;MALKKNPNVENELVMDESISGQKAKELFSNEPKKRKKENKVLTTFSIEPSFKRELEELFQSMGLGWAAGIRFSLREFAKKHAED
;
A
#
# COMPACT_ATOMS: atom_id res chain seq x y z
N MET A 1 -34.80 11.14 -4.86
CA MET A 1 -35.77 11.04 -3.74
C MET A 1 -34.98 10.92 -2.45
N ALA A 2 -35.14 11.87 -1.53
CA ALA A 2 -34.48 11.82 -0.22
C ALA A 2 -35.36 11.02 0.74
N LEU A 3 -34.81 9.98 1.37
CA LEU A 3 -35.53 9.22 2.38
C LEU A 3 -35.60 10.05 3.67
N LYS A 4 -36.83 10.41 4.03
CA LYS A 4 -37.25 11.14 5.21
C LYS A 4 -36.81 10.37 6.47
N LYS A 5 -36.04 11.02 7.34
CA LYS A 5 -35.58 10.48 8.63
C LYS A 5 -36.72 10.57 9.66
N ASN A 6 -37.15 9.43 10.20
CA ASN A 6 -38.07 9.40 11.35
C ASN A 6 -37.26 9.48 12.67
N PRO A 7 -37.74 10.23 13.68
CA PRO A 7 -37.16 10.25 15.02
C PRO A 7 -37.87 9.27 15.95
N ASN A 8 -37.11 8.34 16.53
CA ASN A 8 -37.33 7.53 17.75
C ASN A 8 -36.22 6.47 17.69
N VAL A 9 -35.06 6.64 18.33
CA VAL A 9 -34.78 6.37 19.76
C VAL A 9 -35.50 5.11 20.24
N GLU A 10 -34.73 4.19 20.84
CA GLU A 10 -35.11 2.87 21.38
C GLU A 10 -34.80 1.67 20.48
N ASN A 11 -33.50 1.38 20.30
CA ASN A 11 -32.92 0.02 20.30
C ASN A 11 -31.38 0.14 20.28
N GLU A 12 -30.85 0.93 21.21
CA GLU A 12 -29.54 0.60 21.76
C GLU A 12 -29.78 -0.51 22.79
N LEU A 13 -28.79 -1.38 22.96
CA LEU A 13 -28.74 -2.54 23.87
C LEU A 13 -29.25 -3.86 23.22
N VAL A 14 -28.34 -4.84 23.15
CA VAL A 14 -28.53 -6.24 22.72
C VAL A 14 -28.32 -6.57 21.22
N MET A 15 -27.17 -6.19 20.66
CA MET A 15 -26.50 -6.98 19.60
C MET A 15 -24.98 -6.93 19.78
N ASP A 16 -24.52 -7.35 20.96
CA ASP A 16 -23.14 -7.78 21.19
C ASP A 16 -23.18 -9.29 21.46
N GLU A 17 -22.19 -10.05 20.96
CA GLU A 17 -21.97 -11.52 21.10
C GLU A 17 -22.35 -12.48 19.95
N SER A 18 -22.76 -12.02 18.76
CA SER A 18 -22.78 -12.92 17.59
C SER A 18 -21.40 -13.01 16.93
N ILE A 19 -20.82 -14.22 16.80
CA ILE A 19 -19.56 -14.49 16.06
C ILE A 19 -19.60 -13.88 14.64
N SER A 20 -20.76 -13.93 14.00
CA SER A 20 -21.00 -13.34 12.69
C SER A 20 -20.90 -11.80 12.69
N GLY A 21 -21.41 -11.14 13.74
CA GLY A 21 -21.32 -9.69 13.92
C GLY A 21 -19.89 -9.21 14.16
N GLN A 22 -19.07 -10.00 14.87
CA GLN A 22 -17.65 -9.72 15.07
C GLN A 22 -16.85 -9.88 13.78
N LYS A 23 -17.04 -10.97 13.02
CA LYS A 23 -16.38 -11.16 11.70
C LYS A 23 -16.80 -10.11 10.67
N ALA A 24 -18.07 -9.72 10.66
CA ALA A 24 -18.54 -8.65 9.77
C ALA A 24 -17.90 -7.30 10.15
N LYS A 25 -17.76 -6.99 11.45
CA LYS A 25 -17.00 -5.82 11.88
C LYS A 25 -15.54 -5.90 11.41
N GLU A 26 -14.83 -7.02 11.52
CA GLU A 26 -13.45 -7.10 11.03
C GLU A 26 -13.31 -6.92 9.51
N LEU A 27 -14.27 -7.44 8.73
CA LEU A 27 -14.24 -7.38 7.26
C LEU A 27 -14.71 -6.02 6.71
N PHE A 28 -15.68 -5.38 7.36
CA PHE A 28 -16.27 -4.11 6.94
C PHE A 28 -15.82 -2.92 7.79
N SER A 29 -14.94 -3.12 8.77
CA SER A 29 -14.19 -2.03 9.39
C SER A 29 -13.36 -1.38 8.30
N ASN A 30 -13.88 -0.26 7.80
CA ASN A 30 -13.16 0.74 7.02
C ASN A 30 -12.04 1.40 7.85
N GLU A 31 -11.43 0.69 8.80
CA GLU A 31 -10.09 1.04 9.21
C GLU A 31 -9.21 0.72 8.00
N PRO A 32 -8.65 1.73 7.31
CA PRO A 32 -7.60 1.44 6.37
C PRO A 32 -6.53 0.79 7.23
N LYS A 33 -6.28 -0.53 7.09
CA LYS A 33 -5.07 -1.19 7.59
C LYS A 33 -3.98 -0.17 7.36
N LYS A 34 -3.52 0.51 8.41
CA LYS A 34 -2.72 1.74 8.27
C LYS A 34 -1.59 1.33 7.36
N ARG A 35 -1.65 1.73 6.08
CA ARG A 35 -0.61 1.39 5.11
C ARG A 35 0.63 1.88 5.81
N LYS A 36 1.51 0.96 6.22
CA LYS A 36 2.70 1.32 6.99
C LYS A 36 3.31 2.45 6.19
N LYS A 37 3.32 3.66 6.77
CA LYS A 37 3.83 4.83 6.08
C LYS A 37 5.31 4.52 5.90
N GLU A 38 5.67 3.98 4.75
CA GLU A 38 7.06 3.72 4.44
C GLU A 38 7.77 5.07 4.50
N ASN A 39 8.85 5.13 5.26
CA ASN A 39 9.70 6.32 5.32
C ASN A 39 10.32 6.51 3.94
N LYS A 40 9.66 7.30 3.09
CA LYS A 40 10.15 7.64 1.75
C LYS A 40 11.29 8.64 1.91
N VAL A 41 12.51 8.13 1.96
CA VAL A 41 13.72 8.96 1.84
C VAL A 41 13.91 9.28 0.36
N LEU A 42 14.02 10.57 0.04
CA LEU A 42 14.41 11.00 -1.30
C LEU A 42 15.93 10.85 -1.43
N THR A 43 16.36 9.98 -2.32
CA THR A 43 17.78 9.73 -2.61
C THR A 43 18.12 10.25 -4.00
N THR A 44 19.24 10.96 -4.12
CA THR A 44 19.79 11.43 -5.40
C THR A 44 21.04 10.63 -5.74
N PHE A 45 21.27 10.41 -7.04
CA PHE A 45 22.44 9.70 -7.54
C PHE A 45 23.04 10.52 -8.69
N SER A 46 24.37 10.60 -8.73
CA SER A 46 25.09 11.11 -9.88
C SER A 46 25.42 9.93 -10.79
N ILE A 47 24.75 9.86 -11.92
CA ILE A 47 24.95 8.81 -12.93
C ILE A 47 25.12 9.44 -14.30
N GLU A 48 25.75 8.70 -15.21
CA GLU A 48 25.91 9.13 -16.58
C GLU A 48 24.55 9.22 -17.30
N PRO A 49 24.33 10.23 -18.17
CA PRO A 49 23.07 10.36 -18.91
C PRO A 49 22.74 9.19 -19.83
N SER A 50 23.74 8.55 -20.44
CA SER A 50 23.62 7.34 -21.26
C SER A 50 23.08 6.18 -20.42
N PHE A 51 23.73 5.91 -19.29
CA PHE A 51 23.37 4.87 -18.35
C PHE A 51 21.95 5.04 -17.79
N LYS A 52 21.53 6.29 -17.52
CA LYS A 52 20.15 6.58 -17.11
C LYS A 52 19.13 6.10 -18.15
N ARG A 53 19.38 6.37 -19.44
CA ARG A 53 18.45 6.00 -20.53
C ARG A 53 18.35 4.49 -20.68
N GLU A 54 19.49 3.80 -20.66
CA GLU A 54 19.53 2.32 -20.73
C GLU A 54 18.73 1.68 -19.59
N LEU A 55 18.87 2.20 -18.37
CA LEU A 55 18.07 1.73 -17.23
C LEU A 55 16.58 2.07 -17.39
N GLU A 56 16.24 3.26 -17.88
CA GLU A 56 14.84 3.63 -18.13
C GLU A 56 14.19 2.70 -19.15
N GLU A 57 14.87 2.39 -20.26
CA GLU A 57 14.39 1.45 -21.28
C GLU A 57 14.25 0.02 -20.72
N LEU A 58 15.24 -0.44 -19.95
CA LEU A 58 15.19 -1.73 -19.28
C LEU A 58 13.98 -1.84 -18.35
N PHE A 59 13.78 -0.85 -17.48
CA PHE A 59 12.66 -0.85 -16.54
C PHE A 59 11.32 -0.77 -17.25
N GLN A 60 11.21 0.02 -18.32
CA GLN A 60 10.01 0.10 -19.15
C GLN A 60 9.67 -1.24 -19.80
N SER A 61 10.68 -1.98 -20.30
CA SER A 61 10.46 -3.32 -20.86
C SER A 61 9.86 -4.32 -19.86
N MET A 62 10.13 -4.12 -18.57
CA MET A 62 9.58 -4.90 -17.46
C MET A 62 8.25 -4.35 -16.91
N GLY A 63 7.73 -3.25 -17.47
CA GLY A 63 6.54 -2.57 -16.97
C GLY A 63 6.75 -1.82 -15.65
N LEU A 64 8.01 -1.51 -15.31
CA LEU A 64 8.39 -0.79 -14.08
C LEU A 64 8.68 0.68 -14.39
N GLY A 65 8.16 1.59 -13.55
CA GLY A 65 8.59 2.99 -13.58
C GLY A 65 9.98 3.18 -12.99
N TRP A 66 10.66 4.30 -13.31
CA TRP A 66 12.03 4.62 -12.86
C TRP A 66 12.27 4.33 -11.36
N ALA A 67 11.46 4.92 -10.48
CA ALA A 67 11.62 4.74 -9.05
C ALA A 67 11.37 3.30 -8.57
N ALA A 68 10.49 2.55 -9.25
CA ALA A 68 10.23 1.16 -8.93
C ALA A 68 11.37 0.24 -9.39
N GLY A 69 11.91 0.49 -10.59
CA GLY A 69 13.07 -0.22 -11.14
C GLY A 69 14.29 -0.07 -10.25
N ILE A 70 14.64 1.16 -9.85
CA ILE A 70 15.78 1.39 -8.94
C ILE A 70 15.62 0.64 -7.61
N ARG A 71 14.43 0.68 -6.99
CA ARG A 71 14.17 -0.04 -5.73
C ARG A 71 14.27 -1.55 -5.90
N PHE A 72 13.75 -2.07 -7.02
CA PHE A 72 13.82 -3.49 -7.33
C PHE A 72 15.27 -3.93 -7.49
N SER A 73 16.05 -3.25 -8.33
CA SER A 73 17.46 -3.57 -8.55
C SER A 73 18.29 -3.47 -7.28
N LEU A 74 18.11 -2.42 -6.46
CA LEU A 74 18.82 -2.30 -5.18
C LEU A 74 18.44 -3.41 -4.19
N ARG A 75 17.17 -3.83 -4.17
CA ARG A 75 16.73 -4.91 -3.30
C ARG A 75 17.29 -6.26 -3.74
N GLU A 76 17.30 -6.53 -5.04
CA GLU A 76 17.89 -7.76 -5.59
C GLU A 76 19.40 -7.80 -5.40
N PHE A 77 20.08 -6.67 -5.61
CA PHE A 77 21.51 -6.53 -5.31
C PHE A 77 21.80 -6.82 -3.83
N ALA A 78 21.05 -6.20 -2.92
CA ALA A 78 21.22 -6.41 -1.49
C ALA A 78 20.98 -7.87 -1.09
N LYS A 79 19.96 -8.55 -1.64
CA LYS A 79 19.74 -9.98 -1.38
C LYS A 79 20.92 -10.84 -1.84
N LYS A 80 21.45 -10.58 -3.04
CA LYS A 80 22.53 -11.36 -3.64
C LYS A 80 23.85 -11.21 -2.87
N HIS A 81 24.06 -10.06 -2.23
CA HIS A 81 25.29 -9.73 -1.48
C HIS A 81 25.08 -9.68 0.03
N ALA A 82 23.97 -10.23 0.55
CA ALA A 82 23.73 -10.34 1.99
C ALA A 82 24.23 -11.66 2.58
N GLU A 83 24.64 -12.62 1.74
CA GLU A 83 25.16 -13.94 2.14
C GLU A 83 26.70 -14.01 2.17
N ASP A 84 27.39 -12.90 1.85
CA ASP A 84 28.82 -12.68 2.10
C ASP A 84 29.01 -11.86 3.39
#